data_AF-A0A7X6NWB2-F1
#
_entry.id   AF-A0A7X6NWB2-F1
#
_cell.length_a   1.000
_cell.length_b   1.000
_cell.length_c   1.000
_cell.angle_alpha   90.00
_cell.angle_beta   90.00
_cell.angle_gamma   90.00
#
_symmetry.space_group_name_H-M   'P 1'
#
loop_
_entity.id
_entity.type
_entity.pdbx_description
1 polymer ?
#
loop_
_entity_poly.entity_id
_entity_poly.type
_entity_poly.pdbx_seq_one_letter_code
_entity_poly.pdbx_strand_id
1 'polypeptide(L)' 'MSDLPLTTSSESLYPPRRESRPTKIAIIGAGAVGSTLAYACVIRGLAREVVLQDINKQKVEAEALD' A
#
# COMPACT_ATOMS: atom_id res chain seq x y z
N MET A 1 -19.88 -8.27 44.16
CA MET A 1 -18.86 -7.20 44.20
C MET A 1 -17.49 -7.85 44.28
N SER A 2 -17.02 -8.35 43.12
CA SER A 2 -15.60 -8.63 42.83
C SER A 2 -15.53 -9.09 41.36
N ASP A 3 -15.82 -8.16 40.45
CA ASP A 3 -15.37 -8.31 39.07
C ASP A 3 -13.85 -8.20 39.08
N LEU A 4 -13.18 -9.34 38.91
CA LEU A 4 -11.78 -9.37 38.53
C LEU A 4 -11.72 -9.42 37.00
N PRO A 5 -11.06 -8.46 36.33
CA PRO A 5 -10.89 -8.52 34.89
C PRO A 5 -9.99 -9.71 34.55
N LEU A 6 -10.51 -10.62 33.73
CA LEU A 6 -9.75 -11.71 33.10
C LEU A 6 -8.71 -11.11 32.15
N THR A 7 -7.56 -10.68 32.69
CA THR A 7 -6.36 -10.38 31.91
C THR A 7 -5.43 -11.59 31.94
N THR A 8 -5.79 -12.65 31.22
CA THR A 8 -4.79 -13.64 30.80
C THR A 8 -4.09 -13.08 29.57
N SER A 9 -3.14 -12.18 29.81
CA SER A 9 -2.18 -11.69 28.83
C SER A 9 -1.18 -12.81 28.51
N SER A 10 -1.57 -13.68 27.58
CA SER A 10 -0.60 -14.50 26.83
C SER A 10 0.01 -13.58 25.77
N GLU A 11 1.13 -12.95 26.11
CA GLU A 11 1.97 -12.23 25.15
C GLU A 11 2.52 -13.23 24.13
N SER A 12 1.83 -13.33 22.99
CA SER A 12 2.34 -14.05 21.83
C SER A 12 3.61 -13.37 21.34
N LEU A 13 4.75 -14.06 21.47
CA LEU A 13 6.05 -13.67 20.88
C LEU A 13 6.02 -13.62 19.34
N TYR A 14 4.94 -14.13 18.72
CA TYR A 14 4.72 -13.95 17.30
C TYR A 14 4.12 -12.58 17.04
N PRO A 15 4.68 -11.82 16.08
CA PRO A 15 4.07 -10.56 15.69
C PRO A 15 2.61 -10.85 15.36
N PRO A 16 1.66 -10.06 15.89
CA PRO A 16 0.27 -10.22 15.53
C PRO A 16 0.20 -10.22 14.01
N ARG A 17 -0.57 -11.15 13.43
CA ARG A 17 -0.85 -11.16 12.00
C ARG A 17 -1.23 -9.74 11.65
N ARG A 18 -0.35 -9.01 10.93
CA ARG A 18 -0.61 -7.64 10.53
C ARG A 18 -1.99 -7.69 9.90
N GLU A 19 -2.91 -6.92 10.48
CA GLU A 19 -4.24 -6.67 9.93
C GLU A 19 -4.08 -6.56 8.41
N SER A 20 -4.94 -7.23 7.64
CA SER A 20 -4.76 -7.37 6.19
C SER A 20 -4.52 -5.99 5.58
N ARG A 21 -3.24 -5.67 5.31
CA ARG A 21 -2.89 -4.33 4.84
C ARG A 21 -3.41 -4.23 3.42
N PRO A 22 -3.99 -3.09 3.04
CA PRO A 22 -4.38 -2.87 1.66
C PRO A 22 -3.18 -3.12 0.73
N THR A 23 -3.43 -3.77 -0.40
CA THR A 23 -2.40 -4.03 -1.41
C THR A 23 -1.84 -2.69 -1.91
N LYS A 24 -0.51 -2.57 -1.86
CA LYS A 24 0.24 -1.40 -2.34
C LYS A 24 1.21 -1.83 -3.43
N ILE A 25 1.15 -1.15 -4.57
CA ILE A 25 2.07 -1.37 -5.70
C ILE A 25 2.94 -0.13 -5.85
N ALA A 26 4.25 -0.31 -5.97
CA ALA A 26 5.19 0.75 -6.29
C ALA A 26 5.81 0.51 -7.66
N ILE A 27 5.80 1.53 -8.51
CA ILE A 27 6.31 1.50 -9.88
C ILE A 27 7.43 2.53 -9.98
N ILE A 28 8.62 2.07 -10.40
CA ILE A 28 9.81 2.92 -10.55
C ILE A 28 10.03 3.18 -12.04
N GLY A 29 9.90 4.44 -12.43
CA GLY A 29 9.96 4.94 -13.80
C GLY A 29 8.59 5.33 -14.33
N ALA A 30 8.31 6.63 -14.46
CA ALA A 30 7.14 7.22 -15.12
C ALA A 30 7.36 7.33 -16.65
N GLY A 31 8.00 6.33 -17.25
CA GLY A 31 8.15 6.19 -18.69
C GLY A 31 6.91 5.58 -19.33
N ALA A 32 6.91 5.41 -20.66
CA ALA A 32 5.78 4.82 -21.37
C ALA A 32 5.31 3.48 -20.78
N VAL A 33 6.26 2.63 -20.37
CA VAL A 33 5.96 1.33 -19.75
C VAL A 33 5.38 1.47 -18.34
N GLY A 34 6.03 2.26 -17.47
CA GLY A 34 5.62 2.37 -16.07
C GLY A 34 4.31 3.13 -15.90
N SER A 35 4.08 4.19 -16.67
CA SER A 35 2.79 4.90 -16.68
C SER A 35 1.65 4.02 -17.19
N THR A 36 1.88 3.25 -18.27
CA THR A 36 0.87 2.29 -18.78
C THR A 36 0.54 1.23 -17.73
N LEU A 37 1.55 0.73 -16.99
CA LEU A 37 1.34 -0.21 -15.91
C LEU A 37 0.55 0.43 -14.76
N ALA A 38 0.89 1.66 -14.36
CA ALA A 38 0.18 2.39 -13.32
C ALA A 38 -1.31 2.58 -13.67
N TYR A 39 -1.57 3.05 -14.89
CA TYR A 39 -2.92 3.19 -15.46
C TYR A 39 -3.69 1.86 -15.45
N ALA A 40 -3.06 0.77 -15.92
CA ALA A 40 -3.68 -0.55 -15.91
C ALA A 40 -3.96 -1.06 -14.48
N CYS A 41 -3.08 -0.80 -13.52
CA CYS A 41 -3.27 -1.15 -12.12
C CYS A 41 -4.47 -0.44 -11.50
N VAL A 42 -4.63 0.86 -11.78
CA VAL A 42 -5.75 1.67 -11.29
C VAL A 42 -7.06 1.18 -11.89
N ILE A 43 -7.15 1.05 -13.21
CA ILE A 43 -8.41 0.67 -13.88
C ILE A 43 -8.85 -0.76 -13.57
N ARG A 44 -7.89 -1.68 -13.41
CA ARG A 44 -8.20 -3.07 -13.05
C ARG A 44 -8.40 -3.26 -11.54
N GLY A 45 -8.21 -2.21 -10.73
CA GLY A 45 -8.35 -2.29 -9.28
C GLY A 45 -7.35 -3.25 -8.61
N LEU A 46 -6.13 -3.38 -9.16
CA LEU A 46 -5.13 -4.36 -8.69
C LEU A 46 -4.56 -4.02 -7.31
N ALA A 47 -4.61 -2.75 -6.93
CA ALA A 47 -4.12 -2.27 -5.64
C ALA A 47 -5.00 -1.15 -5.11
N ARG A 48 -5.01 -1.01 -3.79
CA ARG A 48 -5.66 0.11 -3.11
C ARG A 48 -4.80 1.37 -3.15
N GLU A 49 -3.48 1.18 -3.20
CA GLU A 49 -2.49 2.25 -3.33
C GLU A 49 -1.54 1.92 -4.49
N VAL A 50 -1.41 2.86 -5.42
CA VAL A 50 -0.39 2.82 -6.47
C VAL A 50 0.55 4.00 -6.26
N VAL A 51 1.85 3.73 -6.19
CA VAL A 51 2.89 4.74 -6.06
C VAL A 51 3.70 4.77 -7.34
N LEU A 52 3.79 5.92 -7.98
CA LEU A 52 4.66 6.16 -9.13
C LEU A 52 5.84 7.02 -8.68
N GLN A 53 7.06 6.59 -9.00
CA GLN A 53 8.29 7.31 -8.65
C GLN A 53 9.19 7.42 -9.89
N ASP A 54 9.73 8.60 -10.12
CA ASP A 54 10.70 8.85 -11.20
C ASP A 54 11.76 9.86 -10.74
N ILE A 55 12.90 9.91 -11.43
CA ILE A 55 13.92 10.95 -11.22
C ILE A 55 13.45 12.31 -11.74
N ASN A 56 12.61 12.32 -12.78
CA ASN A 56 11.97 13.52 -13.30
C ASN A 56 10.71 13.84 -12.50
N LYS A 57 10.85 14.73 -11.52
CA LYS A 57 9.76 15.16 -10.62
C LYS A 57 8.55 15.73 -11.37
N GLN A 58 8.77 16.62 -12.33
CA GLN A 58 7.68 17.26 -13.08
C GLN A 58 6.88 16.23 -13.88
N LYS A 59 7.57 15.25 -14.46
CA LYS A 59 6.92 14.17 -15.21
C LYS A 59 6.08 13.29 -14.30
N VAL A 60 6.65 12.79 -13.20
CA VAL A 60 5.90 11.90 -12.30
C VAL A 60 4.70 12.59 -11.64
N GLU A 61 4.81 13.89 -11.35
CA GLU A 61 3.66 14.67 -10.85
C GLU A 61 2.55 14.79 -11.91
N ALA A 62 2.91 15.06 -13.17
CA ALA A 62 1.93 15.10 -14.26
C ALA A 62 1.27 13.73 -14.48
N GLU A 63 2.04 12.65 -14.49
CA GLU A 63 1.55 11.28 -14.70
C GLU A 63 0.75 10.75 -13.51
N ALA A 64 0.97 11.26 -12.30
CA ALA A 64 0.19 10.90 -11.12
C ALA A 64 -1.16 11.65 -11.03
N LEU A 65 -1.30 12.76 -11.77
CA LEU A 65 -2.54 13.53 -11.88
C LEU A 65 -3.46 13.03 -13.00
N ASP A 66 -2.91 12.25 -13.95
CA ASP A 66 -3.63 11.56 -15.04
C ASP A 66 -4.30 10.26 -14.55
#